data_AF-A0A955FCL1-F1
#
_entry.id   AF-A0A955FCL1-F1
#
_cell.length_a   1.000
_cell.length_b   1.000
_cell.length_c   1.000
_cell.angle_alpha   90.00
_cell.angle_beta   90.00
_cell.angle_gamma   90.00
#
_symmetry.space_group_name_H-M   'P 1'
#
loop_
_entity.id
_entity.type
_entity.pdbx_description
1 polymer ?
#
loop_
_entity_poly.entity_id
_entity_poly.type
_entity_poly.pdbx_seq_one_letter_code
_entity_poly.pdbx_strand_id
1 'polypeptide(L)'
;MFHSAVVKLTSWYLLILMSISLLFSVAVYNVATNELSDRLNEFEDRFEQTDTMYDRPGQRLFSAFRNNQRETANRNIFWTLAYVNLLILLGGGALSYMLARRTLQEIEHAHDAQSRFTSDASHELRTPLAVMKSELEVALRDPKLTKQEMRELLQSNLEEVDRLTILSKTLLQLSKLDYANIDFEQVNLGNVAADVIQRYDKNLSRIVL
;
A
#
# COMPACT_ATOMS: atom_id res chain seq x y z
N MET A 1 7.08 -13.44 -10.66
CA MET A 1 5.65 -13.55 -10.26
C MET A 1 4.97 -12.19 -10.05
N PHE A 2 5.65 -11.16 -9.55
CA PHE A 2 5.00 -9.89 -9.18
C PHE A 2 4.72 -8.93 -10.34
N HIS A 3 5.51 -8.95 -11.42
CA HIS A 3 5.20 -8.14 -12.60
C HIS A 3 3.82 -8.49 -13.18
N SER A 4 3.43 -9.77 -13.16
CA SER A 4 2.09 -10.18 -13.58
C SER A 4 1.01 -9.80 -12.57
N ALA A 5 1.33 -9.65 -11.28
CA ALA A 5 0.39 -9.18 -10.26
C ALA A 5 0.12 -7.67 -10.40
N VAL A 6 1.16 -6.85 -10.62
CA VAL A 6 1.00 -5.42 -10.95
C VAL A 6 0.15 -5.27 -12.20
N VAL A 7 0.52 -5.98 -13.29
CA VAL A 7 -0.24 -5.92 -14.54
C VAL A 7 -1.69 -6.35 -14.34
N LYS A 8 -1.95 -7.46 -13.63
CA LYS A 8 -3.33 -7.90 -13.34
C LYS A 8 -4.14 -6.85 -12.57
N LEU A 9 -3.61 -6.30 -11.47
CA LEU A 9 -4.28 -5.27 -10.68
C LEU A 9 -4.56 -4.02 -11.51
N THR A 10 -3.56 -3.55 -12.25
CA THR A 10 -3.71 -2.36 -13.11
C THR A 10 -4.72 -2.60 -14.22
N SER A 11 -4.76 -3.80 -14.83
CA SER A 11 -5.78 -4.16 -15.81
C SER A 11 -7.18 -4.18 -15.23
N TRP A 12 -7.37 -4.71 -14.02
CA TRP A 12 -8.67 -4.69 -13.33
C TRP A 12 -9.13 -3.26 -13.00
N TYR A 13 -8.23 -2.42 -12.46
CA TYR A 13 -8.54 -1.02 -12.19
C TYR A 13 -8.85 -0.24 -13.48
N LEU A 14 -8.11 -0.50 -14.55
CA LEU A 14 -8.31 0.15 -15.83
C LEU A 14 -9.62 -0.29 -16.47
N LEU A 15 -10.03 -1.56 -16.33
CA LEU A 15 -11.34 -2.05 -16.76
C LEU A 15 -12.49 -1.39 -16.01
N ILE A 16 -12.38 -1.28 -14.67
CA ILE A 16 -13.38 -0.60 -13.85
C ILE A 16 -13.47 0.88 -14.25
N LEU A 17 -12.34 1.56 -14.37
CA LEU A 17 -12.25 2.96 -14.76
C LEU A 17 -12.83 3.18 -16.16
N MET A 18 -12.52 2.32 -17.13
CA MET A 18 -13.09 2.36 -18.48
C MET A 18 -14.62 2.21 -18.45
N SER A 19 -15.12 1.28 -17.63
CA SER A 19 -16.55 1.00 -17.50
C SER A 19 -17.32 2.17 -16.89
N ILE A 20 -16.79 2.74 -15.79
CA ILE A 20 -17.36 3.93 -15.14
C ILE A 20 -17.32 5.13 -16.09
N SER A 21 -16.19 5.34 -16.77
CA SER A 21 -16.02 6.47 -17.70
C SER A 21 -16.97 6.37 -18.88
N LEU A 22 -17.20 5.17 -19.43
CA LEU A 22 -18.13 4.94 -20.52
C LEU A 22 -19.59 5.13 -20.10
N LEU A 23 -19.99 4.62 -18.93
CA LEU A 23 -21.31 4.87 -18.36
C LEU A 23 -21.57 6.36 -18.12
N PHE A 24 -20.60 7.06 -17.52
CA PHE A 24 -20.68 8.50 -17.29
C PHE A 24 -20.77 9.28 -18.60
N SER A 25 -20.00 8.88 -19.61
CA SER A 25 -20.04 9.48 -20.96
C SER A 25 -21.43 9.34 -21.60
N VAL A 26 -22.06 8.18 -21.49
CA VAL A 26 -23.43 7.95 -22.00
C VAL A 26 -24.44 8.80 -21.21
N ALA A 27 -24.32 8.88 -19.90
CA ALA A 27 -25.20 9.71 -19.07
C ALA A 27 -25.10 11.20 -19.45
N VAL A 28 -23.87 11.73 -19.57
CA VAL A 28 -23.64 13.13 -19.95
C VAL A 28 -24.15 13.41 -21.37
N TYR A 29 -23.93 12.51 -22.32
CA TYR A 29 -24.46 12.65 -23.67
C TYR A 29 -25.99 12.77 -23.67
N ASN A 30 -26.69 11.89 -22.95
CA ASN A 30 -28.17 11.95 -22.84
C ASN A 30 -28.67 13.25 -22.18
N VAL A 31 -28.04 13.69 -21.08
CA VAL A 31 -28.43 14.93 -20.40
C VAL A 31 -28.21 16.14 -21.32
N ALA A 32 -27.05 16.23 -21.96
CA ALA A 32 -26.71 17.34 -22.84
C ALA A 32 -27.64 17.43 -24.07
N THR A 33 -28.06 16.29 -24.64
CA THR A 33 -28.99 16.28 -25.78
C THR A 33 -30.42 16.64 -25.37
N ASN A 34 -30.86 16.20 -24.19
CA ASN A 34 -32.22 16.46 -23.70
C ASN A 34 -32.41 17.93 -23.32
N GLU A 35 -31.48 18.49 -22.54
CA GLU A 35 -31.55 19.89 -22.09
C GLU A 35 -31.47 20.88 -23.25
N LEU A 36 -30.71 20.56 -24.31
CA LEU A 36 -30.63 21.39 -25.51
C LEU A 36 -31.95 21.39 -26.28
N SER A 37 -32.65 20.25 -26.33
CA SER A 37 -33.94 20.15 -27.01
C SER A 37 -35.03 20.90 -26.24
N ASP A 38 -35.08 20.73 -24.92
CA ASP A 38 -36.11 21.31 -24.07
C ASP A 38 -36.03 22.84 -24.04
N ARG A 39 -34.82 23.42 -23.91
CA ARG A 39 -34.62 24.88 -23.94
C ARG A 39 -34.97 25.52 -25.29
N LEU A 40 -34.81 24.78 -26.39
CA LEU A 40 -35.13 25.27 -27.74
C LEU A 40 -36.63 25.24 -28.02
N ASN A 41 -37.33 24.22 -27.52
CA ASN A 41 -38.78 24.13 -27.64
C ASN A 41 -39.49 25.19 -26.78
N GLU A 42 -38.99 25.46 -25.57
CA GLU A 42 -39.54 26.53 -24.72
C GLU A 42 -39.38 27.93 -25.35
N PHE A 43 -38.30 28.15 -26.09
CA PHE A 43 -38.12 29.38 -26.87
C PHE A 43 -39.14 29.48 -28.01
N GLU A 44 -39.47 28.37 -28.66
CA GLU A 44 -40.47 28.30 -29.73
C GLU A 44 -41.88 28.58 -29.21
N ASP A 45 -42.28 27.96 -28.09
CA ASP A 45 -43.60 28.17 -27.47
C ASP A 45 -43.81 29.63 -27.02
N ARG A 46 -42.76 30.30 -26.53
CA ARG A 46 -42.82 31.72 -26.16
C ARG A 46 -42.98 32.65 -27.37
N PHE A 47 -42.52 32.24 -28.55
CA PHE A 47 -42.76 32.98 -29.80
C PHE A 47 -44.11 32.65 -30.43
N GLU A 48 -44.66 31.44 -30.20
CA GLU A 48 -46.01 31.06 -30.65
C GLU A 48 -47.13 31.72 -29.84
N GLN A 49 -46.90 32.09 -28.58
CA GLN A 49 -47.94 32.73 -27.75
C GLN A 49 -48.21 34.21 -28.06
N THR A 50 -47.54 34.81 -29.06
CA THR A 50 -47.86 36.17 -29.55
C THR A 50 -48.70 36.09 -30.83
N ASP A 51 -49.96 35.74 -30.66
CA ASP A 51 -50.92 35.59 -31.75
C ASP A 51 -51.26 36.94 -32.40
N THR A 52 -50.89 37.16 -33.67
CA THR A 52 -51.73 37.86 -34.67
C THR A 52 -51.19 37.65 -36.10
N MET A 53 -51.91 36.84 -36.87
CA MET A 53 -52.27 37.05 -38.30
C MET A 53 -51.32 37.89 -39.18
N TYR A 54 -50.05 37.51 -39.31
CA TYR A 54 -49.16 37.98 -40.39
C TYR A 54 -48.08 36.91 -40.64
N ASP A 55 -48.15 36.22 -41.79
CA ASP A 55 -47.19 35.18 -42.22
C ASP A 55 -45.80 35.82 -42.40
N ARG A 56 -44.95 35.72 -41.38
CA ARG A 56 -43.59 36.31 -41.38
C ARG A 56 -42.57 35.27 -41.86
N PRO A 57 -41.77 35.56 -42.90
CA PRO A 57 -40.75 34.65 -43.44
C PRO A 57 -39.63 34.28 -42.42
N GLY A 58 -39.56 34.97 -41.29
CA GLY A 58 -38.62 34.69 -40.20
C GLY A 58 -38.82 33.33 -39.50
N GLN A 59 -40.04 32.81 -39.43
CA GLN A 59 -40.33 31.51 -38.76
C GLN A 59 -39.69 30.33 -39.50
N ARG A 60 -39.80 30.30 -40.84
CA ARG A 60 -39.19 29.24 -41.69
C ARG A 60 -37.67 29.36 -41.76
N LEU A 61 -37.14 30.59 -41.67
CA LEU A 61 -35.70 30.82 -41.57
C LEU A 61 -35.15 30.28 -40.24
N PHE A 62 -35.81 30.57 -39.10
CA PHE A 62 -35.37 30.12 -37.78
C PHE A 62 -35.37 28.58 -37.64
N SER A 63 -36.38 27.89 -38.18
CA SER A 63 -36.41 26.41 -38.21
C SER A 63 -35.34 25.81 -39.14
N ALA A 64 -35.02 26.46 -40.26
CA ALA A 64 -33.92 26.05 -41.14
C ALA A 64 -32.52 26.25 -40.49
N PHE A 65 -32.32 27.33 -39.72
CA PHE A 65 -31.10 27.54 -38.94
C PHE A 65 -30.94 26.53 -37.80
N ARG A 66 -32.04 26.12 -37.15
CA ARG A 66 -32.07 25.12 -36.06
C ARG A 66 -31.60 23.74 -36.51
N ASN A 67 -32.10 23.24 -37.65
CA ASN A 67 -31.73 21.91 -38.16
C ASN A 67 -30.25 21.81 -38.50
N ASN A 68 -29.65 22.88 -39.04
CA ASN A 68 -28.21 22.91 -39.32
C ASN A 68 -27.35 23.05 -38.05
N GLN A 69 -27.82 23.70 -36.98
CA GLN A 69 -27.05 23.84 -35.75
C GLN A 69 -27.02 22.56 -34.88
N ARG A 70 -28.09 21.76 -34.87
CA ARG A 70 -28.17 20.51 -34.10
C ARG A 70 -27.09 19.48 -34.49
N GLU A 71 -26.75 19.37 -35.77
CA GLU A 71 -25.68 18.48 -36.22
C GLU A 71 -24.28 18.95 -35.76
N THR A 72 -24.04 20.26 -35.76
CA THR A 72 -22.74 20.80 -35.31
C THR A 72 -22.53 20.72 -33.81
N ALA A 73 -23.59 20.88 -33.01
CA ALA A 73 -23.53 20.77 -31.55
C ALA A 73 -23.25 19.33 -31.09
N ASN A 74 -23.94 18.34 -31.69
CA ASN A 74 -23.76 16.93 -31.35
C ASN A 74 -22.33 16.43 -31.63
N ARG A 75 -21.72 16.89 -32.73
CA ARG A 75 -20.34 16.51 -33.08
C ARG A 75 -19.31 17.04 -32.08
N ASN A 76 -19.47 18.25 -31.57
CA ASN A 76 -18.53 18.84 -30.60
C ASN A 76 -18.63 18.18 -29.21
N ILE A 77 -19.84 17.80 -28.78
CA ILE A 77 -20.05 17.07 -27.51
C ILE A 77 -19.35 15.71 -27.56
N PHE A 78 -19.49 14.98 -28.67
CA PHE A 78 -18.82 13.69 -28.87
C PHE A 78 -17.30 13.81 -28.73
N TRP A 79 -16.68 14.74 -29.45
CA TRP A 79 -15.22 14.91 -29.39
C TRP A 79 -14.75 15.35 -28.00
N THR A 80 -15.47 16.25 -27.33
CA THR A 80 -15.13 16.68 -25.96
C THR A 80 -15.15 15.50 -25.00
N LEU A 81 -16.18 14.66 -25.05
CA LEU A 81 -16.26 13.44 -24.24
C LEU A 81 -15.15 12.44 -24.57
N ALA A 82 -14.83 12.27 -25.85
CA ALA A 82 -13.74 11.39 -26.29
C ALA A 82 -12.37 11.86 -25.75
N TYR A 83 -12.08 13.17 -25.82
CA TYR A 83 -10.85 13.74 -25.26
C TYR A 83 -10.77 13.58 -23.73
N VAL A 84 -11.86 13.83 -23.01
CA VAL A 84 -11.91 13.66 -21.55
C VAL A 84 -11.72 12.19 -21.15
N ASN A 85 -12.41 11.26 -21.83
CA ASN A 85 -12.23 9.82 -21.59
C ASN A 85 -10.79 9.38 -21.83
N LEU A 86 -10.17 9.84 -22.92
CA LEU A 86 -8.78 9.50 -23.24
C LEU A 86 -7.82 10.02 -22.16
N LEU A 87 -8.02 11.25 -21.69
CA LEU A 87 -7.20 11.85 -20.62
C LEU A 87 -7.35 11.05 -19.32
N ILE A 88 -8.58 10.72 -18.92
CA ILE A 88 -8.87 9.93 -17.72
C ILE A 88 -8.27 8.52 -17.82
N LEU A 89 -8.35 7.86 -18.98
CA LEU A 89 -7.76 6.54 -19.18
C LEU A 89 -6.23 6.56 -19.08
N LEU A 90 -5.58 7.52 -19.75
CA LEU A 90 -4.13 7.62 -19.72
C LEU A 90 -3.62 8.03 -18.34
N GLY A 91 -4.21 9.06 -17.74
CA GLY A 91 -3.85 9.55 -16.41
C GLY A 91 -4.15 8.52 -15.32
N GLY A 92 -5.36 7.97 -15.30
CA GLY A 92 -5.78 6.96 -14.33
C GLY A 92 -5.01 5.65 -14.49
N GLY A 93 -4.73 5.22 -15.72
CA GLY A 93 -3.88 4.05 -15.98
C GLY A 93 -2.44 4.25 -15.48
N ALA A 94 -1.84 5.40 -15.74
CA ALA A 94 -0.50 5.73 -15.27
C ALA A 94 -0.43 5.82 -13.73
N LEU A 95 -1.38 6.49 -13.09
CA LEU A 95 -1.47 6.59 -11.63
C LEU A 95 -1.70 5.22 -10.99
N SER A 96 -2.64 4.43 -11.52
CA SER A 96 -2.91 3.07 -11.06
C SER A 96 -1.66 2.19 -11.15
N TYR A 97 -0.94 2.27 -12.27
CA TYR A 97 0.32 1.55 -12.45
C TYR A 97 1.40 1.98 -11.46
N MET A 98 1.58 3.29 -11.28
CA MET A 98 2.57 3.82 -10.34
C MET A 98 2.29 3.39 -8.89
N LEU A 99 1.02 3.49 -8.46
CA LEU A 99 0.61 3.11 -7.11
C LEU A 99 0.73 1.60 -6.89
N ALA A 100 0.22 0.78 -7.82
CA ALA A 100 0.32 -0.67 -7.73
C ALA A 100 1.78 -1.14 -7.71
N ARG A 101 2.65 -0.52 -8.52
CA ARG A 101 4.07 -0.86 -8.51
C ARG A 101 4.73 -0.52 -7.18
N ARG A 102 4.49 0.69 -6.64
CA ARG A 102 5.11 1.14 -5.39
C ARG A 102 4.68 0.28 -4.20
N THR A 103 3.38 0.03 -4.05
CA THR A 103 2.86 -0.78 -2.93
C THR A 103 3.34 -2.22 -3.00
N LEU A 104 3.35 -2.84 -4.18
CA LEU A 104 3.86 -4.21 -4.32
C LEU A 104 5.36 -4.32 -4.02
N GLN A 105 6.15 -3.32 -4.42
CA GLN A 105 7.59 -3.29 -4.09
C GLN A 105 7.82 -3.19 -2.59
N GLU A 106 7.11 -2.31 -1.89
CA GLU A 106 7.24 -2.18 -0.43
C GLU A 106 6.84 -3.47 0.29
N ILE A 107 5.76 -4.14 -0.16
CA ILE A 107 5.34 -5.44 0.37
C ILE A 107 6.39 -6.53 0.10
N GLU A 108 6.96 -6.56 -1.10
CA GLU A 108 8.01 -7.53 -1.47
C GLU A 108 9.24 -7.37 -0.57
N HIS A 109 9.71 -6.14 -0.38
CA HIS A 109 10.83 -5.85 0.52
C HIS A 109 10.55 -6.28 1.96
N ALA A 110 9.35 -6.00 2.48
CA ALA A 110 8.95 -6.40 3.83
C ALA A 110 8.89 -7.93 3.97
N HIS A 111 8.29 -8.62 3.00
CA HIS A 111 8.18 -10.07 2.99
C HIS A 111 9.56 -10.75 2.90
N ASP A 112 10.43 -10.24 2.03
CA ASP A 112 11.81 -10.73 1.90
C ASP A 112 12.63 -10.51 3.18
N ALA A 113 12.48 -9.35 3.83
CA ALA A 113 13.11 -9.07 5.11
C ALA A 113 12.62 -10.04 6.20
N GLN A 114 11.31 -10.25 6.30
CA GLN A 114 10.71 -11.20 7.24
C GLN A 114 11.18 -12.64 6.99
N SER A 115 11.25 -13.05 5.72
CA SER A 115 11.71 -14.40 5.34
C SER A 115 13.17 -14.61 5.72
N ARG A 116 14.06 -13.66 5.41
CA ARG A 116 15.47 -13.70 5.84
C ARG A 116 15.59 -13.74 7.36
N PHE A 117 14.91 -12.84 8.05
CA PHE A 117 14.92 -12.79 9.51
C PHE A 117 14.49 -14.11 10.15
N THR A 118 13.42 -14.73 9.66
CA THR A 118 12.92 -16.02 10.16
C THR A 118 13.92 -17.14 9.90
N SER A 119 14.53 -17.14 8.71
CA SER A 119 15.57 -18.11 8.34
C SER A 119 16.79 -17.97 9.25
N ASP A 120 17.32 -16.77 9.40
CA ASP A 120 18.50 -16.48 10.20
C ASP A 120 18.24 -16.82 11.68
N ALA A 121 17.10 -16.39 12.23
CA ALA A 121 16.70 -16.76 13.59
C ALA A 121 16.62 -18.29 13.76
N SER A 122 16.07 -19.01 12.79
CA SER A 122 16.00 -20.48 12.85
C SER A 122 17.37 -21.14 12.82
N HIS A 123 18.32 -20.58 12.06
CA HIS A 123 19.70 -21.07 12.01
C HIS A 123 20.44 -20.79 13.33
N GLU A 124 20.35 -19.57 13.84
CA GLU A 124 21.00 -19.16 15.10
C GLU A 124 20.43 -19.89 16.31
N LEU A 125 19.16 -20.33 16.28
CA LEU A 125 18.56 -21.18 17.33
C LEU A 125 18.91 -22.66 17.17
N ARG A 126 19.18 -23.15 15.95
CA ARG A 126 19.41 -24.59 15.71
C ARG A 126 20.78 -25.04 16.16
N THR A 127 21.81 -24.22 15.93
CA THR A 127 23.21 -24.53 16.27
C THR A 127 23.40 -24.81 17.76
N PRO A 128 23.03 -23.90 18.68
CA PRO A 128 23.05 -24.14 20.13
C PRO A 128 22.34 -25.43 20.55
N LEU A 129 21.13 -25.65 20.02
CA LEU A 129 20.34 -26.84 20.31
C LEU A 129 21.02 -28.13 19.84
N ALA A 130 21.68 -28.11 18.67
CA ALA A 130 22.41 -29.25 18.15
C ALA A 130 23.64 -29.58 19.00
N VAL A 131 24.38 -28.55 19.46
CA VAL A 131 25.54 -28.72 20.34
C VAL A 131 25.12 -29.33 21.68
N MET A 132 24.14 -28.71 22.36
CA MET A 132 23.60 -29.23 23.63
C MET A 132 23.12 -30.67 23.49
N LYS A 133 22.36 -30.98 22.42
CA LYS A 133 21.88 -32.33 22.16
C LYS A 133 23.04 -33.32 21.97
N SER A 134 24.06 -32.94 21.20
CA SER A 134 25.24 -33.79 20.97
C SER A 134 26.00 -34.06 22.25
N GLU A 135 26.23 -33.05 23.08
CA GLU A 135 26.89 -33.20 24.38
C GLU A 135 26.12 -34.16 25.29
N LEU A 136 24.80 -33.97 25.40
CA LEU A 136 23.93 -34.84 26.19
C LEU A 136 23.91 -36.29 25.66
N GLU A 137 23.87 -36.50 24.34
CA GLU A 137 23.93 -37.84 23.75
C GLU A 137 25.26 -38.55 24.03
N VAL A 138 26.38 -37.82 24.03
CA VAL A 138 27.70 -38.36 24.38
C VAL A 138 27.74 -38.73 25.86
N ALA A 139 27.27 -37.85 26.75
CA ALA A 139 27.24 -38.09 28.19
C ALA A 139 26.38 -39.31 28.58
N LEU A 140 25.21 -39.47 27.94
CA LEU A 140 24.33 -40.61 28.18
C LEU A 140 24.91 -41.95 27.70
N ARG A 141 25.88 -41.92 26.77
CA ARG A 141 26.54 -43.12 26.24
C ARG A 141 27.80 -43.50 26.99
N ASP A 142 28.35 -42.62 27.83
CA ASP A 142 29.58 -42.89 28.57
C ASP A 142 29.30 -43.40 29.99
N PRO A 143 29.44 -44.72 30.26
CA PRO A 143 29.23 -45.29 31.58
C PRO A 143 30.34 -44.93 32.59
N LYS A 144 31.44 -44.30 32.15
CA LYS A 144 32.58 -43.92 32.99
C LYS A 144 32.63 -42.42 33.27
N LEU A 145 31.65 -41.65 32.81
CA LEU A 145 31.60 -40.20 32.98
C LEU A 145 31.72 -39.83 34.46
N THR A 146 32.71 -39.01 34.78
CA THR A 146 32.95 -38.57 36.15
C THR A 146 31.95 -37.49 36.58
N LYS A 147 31.78 -37.31 37.89
CA LYS A 147 30.96 -36.22 38.43
C LYS A 147 31.46 -34.84 38.02
N GLN A 148 32.77 -34.68 37.82
CA GLN A 148 33.36 -33.42 37.39
C GLN A 148 33.01 -33.12 35.93
N GLU A 149 33.22 -34.07 35.02
CA GLU A 149 32.86 -33.92 33.60
C GLU A 149 31.36 -33.67 33.40
N MET A 150 30.50 -34.36 34.16
CA MET A 150 29.05 -34.10 34.14
C MET A 150 28.72 -32.66 34.58
N ARG A 151 29.41 -32.13 35.59
CA ARG A 151 29.19 -30.76 36.06
C ARG A 151 29.63 -29.73 35.02
N GLU A 152 30.76 -29.95 34.37
CA GLU A 152 31.27 -29.10 33.28
C GLU A 152 30.31 -29.09 32.09
N LEU A 153 29.77 -30.26 31.71
CA LEU A 153 28.78 -30.38 30.64
C LEU A 153 27.47 -29.66 30.97
N LEU A 154 26.95 -29.81 32.20
CA LEU A 154 25.75 -29.10 32.62
C LEU A 154 25.97 -27.58 32.63
N GLN A 155 27.17 -27.13 32.98
CA GLN A 155 27.53 -25.72 32.95
C GLN A 155 27.58 -25.19 31.50
N SER A 156 28.20 -25.94 30.57
CA SER A 156 28.19 -25.63 29.13
C SER A 156 26.76 -25.52 28.57
N ASN A 157 25.90 -26.49 28.88
CA ASN A 157 24.50 -26.47 28.44
C ASN A 157 23.72 -25.29 29.04
N LEU A 158 23.98 -24.93 30.31
CA LEU A 158 23.34 -23.78 30.94
C LEU A 158 23.74 -22.46 30.25
N GLU A 159 25.02 -22.30 29.90
CA GLU A 159 25.49 -21.14 29.13
C GLU A 159 24.78 -21.03 27.77
N GLU A 160 24.56 -22.16 27.09
CA GLU A 160 23.87 -22.17 25.81
C GLU A 160 22.36 -21.87 25.94
N VAL A 161 21.72 -22.31 27.01
CA VAL A 161 20.34 -21.92 27.36
C VAL A 161 20.23 -20.42 27.64
N ASP A 162 21.21 -19.84 28.35
CA ASP A 162 21.26 -18.40 28.61
C ASP A 162 21.43 -17.60 27.31
N ARG A 163 22.29 -18.07 26.38
CA ARG A 163 22.42 -17.48 25.04
C ARG A 163 21.12 -17.55 24.25
N LEU A 164 20.46 -18.70 24.21
CA LEU A 164 19.15 -18.86 23.56
C LEU A 164 18.10 -17.91 24.15
N THR A 165 18.13 -17.70 25.47
CA THR A 165 17.23 -16.78 26.17
C THR A 165 17.47 -15.34 25.75
N ILE A 166 18.74 -14.91 25.66
CA ILE A 166 19.11 -13.56 25.19
C ILE A 166 18.70 -13.37 23.73
N LEU A 167 18.98 -14.36 22.88
CA LEU A 167 18.60 -14.32 21.46
C LEU A 167 17.08 -14.20 21.31
N SER A 168 16.31 -15.03 22.01
CA SER A 168 14.85 -14.97 21.99
C SER A 168 14.31 -13.60 22.43
N LYS A 169 14.86 -13.01 23.51
CA LYS A 169 14.51 -11.66 23.95
C LYS A 169 14.81 -10.60 22.89
N THR A 170 15.97 -10.72 22.24
CA THR A 170 16.40 -9.80 21.19
C THR A 170 15.49 -9.88 19.96
N LEU A 171 15.14 -11.09 19.52
CA LEU A 171 14.19 -11.31 18.42
C LEU A 171 12.81 -10.73 18.74
N LEU A 172 12.32 -10.89 19.97
CA LEU A 172 11.05 -10.32 20.43
C LEU A 172 11.08 -8.79 20.53
N GLN A 173 12.23 -8.21 20.89
CA GLN A 173 12.40 -6.75 20.88
C GLN A 173 12.39 -6.20 19.46
N LEU A 174 13.11 -6.84 18.53
CA LEU A 174 13.15 -6.42 17.15
C LEU A 174 11.77 -6.48 16.49
N SER A 175 11.01 -7.56 16.73
CA SER A 175 9.65 -7.70 16.19
C SER A 175 8.68 -6.63 16.71
N LYS A 176 8.96 -6.00 17.86
CA LYS A 176 8.14 -4.90 18.41
C LYS A 176 8.55 -3.54 17.84
N LEU A 177 9.83 -3.36 17.52
CA LEU A 177 10.34 -2.10 16.95
C LEU A 177 9.82 -1.86 15.53
N ASP A 178 9.60 -2.91 14.74
CA ASP A 178 9.02 -2.80 13.38
C ASP A 178 7.62 -2.15 13.35
N TYR A 179 6.91 -2.13 14.49
CA TYR A 179 5.59 -1.51 14.63
C TYR A 179 5.56 -0.34 15.61
N ALA A 180 6.70 0.05 16.18
CA ALA A 180 6.76 1.12 17.17
C ALA A 180 6.76 2.49 16.48
N ASN A 181 5.81 3.33 16.84
CA ASN A 181 5.88 4.75 16.50
C ASN A 181 6.96 5.38 17.40
N ILE A 182 8.10 5.76 16.82
CA ILE A 182 9.20 6.37 17.56
C ILE A 182 8.92 7.86 17.66
N ASP A 183 8.51 8.30 18.85
CA ASP A 183 8.36 9.71 19.16
C ASP A 183 9.75 10.33 19.41
N PHE A 184 10.12 11.30 18.56
CA PHE A 184 11.38 12.02 18.72
C PHE A 184 11.17 13.25 19.60
N GLU A 185 11.94 13.33 20.68
CA GLU A 185 11.99 14.49 21.56
C GLU A 185 13.41 15.08 21.63
N GLN A 186 13.50 16.37 21.92
CA GLN A 186 14.77 17.05 22.05
C GLN A 186 15.39 16.70 23.40
N VAL A 187 16.49 15.93 23.38
CA VAL A 187 17.18 15.44 24.59
C VAL A 187 18.60 15.98 24.70
N ASN A 188 19.03 16.26 25.93
CA ASN A 188 20.41 16.65 26.23
C ASN A 188 21.28 15.39 26.33
N LEU A 189 22.14 15.18 25.32
CA LEU A 189 23.03 14.02 25.24
C LEU A 189 24.01 13.92 26.42
N GLY A 190 24.39 15.04 27.04
CA GLY A 190 25.26 15.05 28.22
C GLY A 190 24.60 14.39 29.42
N ASN A 191 23.30 14.65 29.63
CA ASN A 191 22.54 14.02 30.72
C ASN A 191 22.34 12.53 30.45
N VAL A 192 22.02 12.15 29.20
CA VAL A 192 21.88 10.73 28.82
C VAL A 192 23.21 9.99 29.02
N ALA A 193 24.33 10.58 28.63
CA ALA A 193 25.65 10.00 28.84
C ALA A 193 25.97 9.81 30.34
N ALA A 194 25.68 10.82 31.16
CA ALA A 194 25.87 10.75 32.60
C ALA A 194 25.02 9.64 33.25
N ASP A 195 23.74 9.51 32.85
CA ASP A 195 22.83 8.46 33.33
C ASP A 195 23.33 7.05 32.96
N VAL A 196 23.85 6.88 31.75
CA VAL A 196 24.41 5.59 31.30
C VAL A 196 25.67 5.23 32.08
N ILE A 197 26.57 6.21 32.28
CA ILE A 197 27.80 6.02 33.07
C ILE A 197 27.42 5.62 34.50
N GLN A 198 26.46 6.31 35.12
CA GLN A 198 26.01 6.01 36.48
C GLN A 198 25.39 4.61 36.60
N ARG A 199 24.61 4.15 35.60
CA ARG A 199 24.05 2.78 35.59
C ARG A 199 25.13 1.70 35.55
N TYR A 200 26.16 1.89 34.73
CA TYR A 200 27.25 0.91 34.61
C TYR A 200 28.14 0.88 35.85
N ASP A 201 28.46 2.05 36.43
CA ASP A 201 29.25 2.15 37.66
C ASP A 201 28.56 1.44 38.84
N LYS A 202 27.23 1.61 38.96
CA LYS A 202 26.41 0.92 39.96
C LYS A 202 26.41 -0.61 39.79
N ASN A 203 26.46 -1.11 38.55
CA ASN A 203 26.55 -2.55 38.29
C ASN A 203 27.96 -3.12 38.58
N LEU A 204 29.02 -2.36 38.31
CA LEU A 204 30.38 -2.75 38.70
C LEU A 204 30.54 -2.88 40.22
N SER A 205 29.96 -1.95 40.98
CA SER A 205 29.99 -2.03 42.46
C SER A 205 29.23 -3.24 43.06
N ARG A 206 28.35 -3.89 42.28
CA ARG A 206 27.59 -5.08 42.68
C ARG A 206 28.28 -6.41 42.38
N ILE A 207 29.31 -6.42 41.53
CA ILE A 207 30.03 -7.64 41.12
C ILE A 207 31.30 -7.85 41.98
N VAL A 208 31.77 -6.81 42.68
CA VAL A 208 33.02 -6.81 43.47
C VAL A 208 32.80 -7.05 44.98
N LEU A 209 31.60 -7.46 45.40
CA LEU A 209 31.23 -7.74 46.79
C LEU A 209 30.61 -9.14 46.91
#